data_AF-A0A9D4L8F1-F1
#
_entry.id   AF-A0A9D4L8F1-F1
#
_cell.length_a   1.000
_cell.length_b   1.000
_cell.length_c   1.000
_cell.angle_alpha   90.00
_cell.angle_beta   90.00
_cell.angle_gamma   90.00
#
_symmetry.space_group_name_H-M   'P 1'
#
loop_
_entity.id
_entity.type
_entity.pdbx_description
1 polymer ?
#
loop_
_entity_poly.entity_id
_entity_poly.type
_entity_poly.pdbx_seq_one_letter_code
_entity_poly.pdbx_strand_id
1 'polypeptide(L)'
;MFRSTLRSQVTRTPTQRDRDVLTRLPKSLQYDGRSNWSFFRNKFEQYARMNNWSEAESAVCLGWCQTGKAVDFNAVLAEGRGTVSYTDLVQRLQERFGAMELPATAQGRFQVTHQETGESLDDWSDRVLTLVTNALRDLPPTYATEQAVARFCQGLTDKEAGKHVSLQIPVSMRDAINSIKMYSYISLTPRFLAAPRVSTRNHGGFTP
;
A
#
# COMPACT_ATOMS: atom_id res chain seq x y z
N MET A 1 20.93 34.66 49.73
CA MET A 1 21.85 34.43 48.59
C MET A 1 21.46 33.14 47.90
N PHE A 2 20.74 33.19 46.77
CA PHE A 2 20.48 32.01 45.92
C PHE A 2 21.00 32.33 44.52
N ARG A 3 22.08 31.64 44.11
CA ARG A 3 22.60 31.74 42.74
C ARG A 3 21.79 30.79 41.86
N SER A 4 20.92 31.36 41.03
CA SER A 4 20.24 30.67 39.93
C SER A 4 21.24 30.46 38.79
N THR A 5 21.62 29.21 38.54
CA THR A 5 22.44 28.84 37.39
C THR A 5 21.51 28.64 36.19
N LEU A 6 21.33 29.69 35.39
CA LEU A 6 20.71 29.58 34.07
C LEU A 6 21.64 28.72 33.20
N ARG A 7 21.23 27.48 32.91
CA ARG A 7 21.93 26.57 32.01
C ARG A 7 21.76 27.11 30.59
N SER A 8 22.79 27.76 30.07
CA SER A 8 22.88 28.27 28.71
C SER A 8 22.66 27.12 27.72
N GLN A 9 21.56 27.18 26.96
CA GLN A 9 21.33 26.29 25.83
C GLN A 9 22.34 26.65 24.74
N VAL A 10 23.31 25.78 24.51
CA VAL A 10 24.26 25.90 23.39
C VAL A 10 23.52 25.50 22.12
N THR A 11 23.01 26.48 21.39
CA THR A 11 22.58 26.31 20.00
C THR A 11 23.82 26.01 19.16
N ARG A 12 24.08 24.73 18.83
CA ARG A 12 25.13 24.36 17.87
C ARG A 12 24.77 24.99 16.52
N THR A 13 25.63 25.88 16.02
CA THR A 13 25.58 26.32 14.63
C THR A 13 25.80 25.12 13.70
N PRO A 14 24.95 24.90 12.68
CA PRO A 14 25.14 23.84 11.71
C PRO A 14 26.51 23.97 11.03
N THR A 15 27.25 22.88 10.95
CA THR A 15 28.54 22.86 10.24
C THR A 15 28.32 23.01 8.73
N GLN A 16 29.34 23.44 7.99
CA GLN A 16 29.28 23.52 6.52
C GLN A 16 28.86 22.17 5.90
N ARG A 17 29.33 21.07 6.49
CA ARG A 17 28.95 19.71 6.11
C ARG A 17 27.46 19.43 6.33
N ASP A 18 26.87 19.88 7.44
CA ASP A 18 25.43 19.73 7.68
C ASP A 18 24.60 20.45 6.62
N ARG A 19 25.04 21.63 6.18
CA ARG A 19 24.38 22.39 5.09
C ARG A 19 24.47 21.67 3.75
N ASP A 20 25.63 21.11 3.42
CA ASP A 20 25.84 20.35 2.18
C ASP A 20 25.05 19.04 2.13
N VAL A 21 24.79 18.43 3.30
CA VAL A 21 23.95 17.24 3.39
C VAL A 21 22.47 17.58 3.15
N LEU A 22 21.98 18.70 3.68
CA LEU A 22 20.59 19.14 3.50
C LEU A 22 20.26 19.53 2.06
N THR A 23 21.19 20.13 1.31
CA THR A 23 20.97 20.49 -0.09
C THR A 23 20.86 19.28 -1.01
N ARG A 24 21.33 18.11 -0.57
CA ARG A 24 21.26 16.86 -1.33
C ARG A 24 19.96 16.10 -1.10
N LEU A 25 19.11 16.51 -0.16
CA LEU A 25 17.85 15.83 0.13
C LEU A 25 16.92 15.84 -1.09
N PRO A 26 16.50 14.68 -1.61
CA PRO A 26 15.53 14.62 -2.67
C PRO A 26 14.18 15.17 -2.19
N LYS A 27 13.54 16.02 -3.00
CA LYS A 27 12.18 16.51 -2.70
C LYS A 27 11.14 15.39 -2.56
N SER A 28 11.41 14.21 -3.13
CA SER A 28 10.57 13.01 -3.03
C SER A 28 10.81 12.19 -1.75
N LEU A 29 11.74 12.61 -0.89
CA LEU A 29 12.03 11.98 0.40
C LEU A 29 11.37 12.78 1.51
N GLN A 30 10.04 12.76 1.55
CA GLN A 30 9.21 13.47 2.51
C GLN A 30 8.25 12.50 3.21
N TYR A 31 7.96 12.77 4.48
CA TYR A 31 7.05 12.00 5.31
C TYR A 31 6.03 12.91 5.97
N ASP A 32 4.74 12.66 5.69
CA ASP A 32 3.62 13.51 6.11
C ASP A 32 2.92 13.02 7.39
N GLY A 33 3.36 11.89 7.94
CA GLY A 33 2.71 11.22 9.07
C GLY A 33 1.42 10.47 8.71
N ARG A 34 1.14 10.24 7.42
CA ARG A 34 -0.02 9.46 6.96
C ARG A 34 0.38 8.25 6.11
N SER A 35 1.42 8.40 5.31
CA SER A 35 2.01 7.32 4.52
C SER A 35 2.60 6.21 5.40
N ASN A 36 2.81 5.02 4.83
CA ASN A 36 3.34 3.87 5.56
C ASN A 36 4.75 4.18 6.11
N TRP A 37 4.86 4.26 7.44
CA TRP A 37 6.11 4.60 8.13
C TRP A 37 7.26 3.64 7.77
N SER A 38 7.01 2.33 7.78
CA SER A 38 8.04 1.32 7.48
C SER A 38 8.59 1.47 6.06
N PHE A 39 7.73 1.76 5.08
CA PHE A 39 8.15 2.01 3.69
C PHE A 39 9.02 3.27 3.59
N PHE A 40 8.57 4.38 4.17
CA PHE A 40 9.35 5.62 4.19
C PHE A 40 10.70 5.42 4.89
N ARG A 41 10.71 4.79 6.07
CA ARG A 41 11.91 4.50 6.84
C ARG A 41 12.92 3.68 6.04
N ASN A 42 12.49 2.59 5.40
CA ASN A 42 13.37 1.77 4.56
C ASN A 42 13.98 2.59 3.42
N LYS A 43 13.19 3.43 2.74
CA LYS A 43 13.66 4.32 1.67
C LYS A 43 14.68 5.34 2.20
N PHE A 44 14.41 5.95 3.35
CA PHE A 44 15.31 6.88 4.02
C PHE A 44 16.64 6.22 4.42
N GLU A 45 16.59 5.07 5.08
CA GLU A 45 17.78 4.33 5.52
C GLU A 45 18.62 3.84 4.34
N GLN A 46 17.99 3.45 3.22
CA GLN A 46 18.72 3.14 2.00
C GLN A 46 19.45 4.38 1.46
N TYR A 47 18.77 5.53 1.40
CA TYR A 47 19.36 6.78 0.92
C TYR A 47 20.50 7.27 1.83
N ALA A 48 20.33 7.21 3.15
CA ALA A 48 21.35 7.56 4.13
C ALA A 48 22.61 6.70 3.99
N ARG A 49 22.44 5.37 3.80
CA ARG A 49 23.56 4.44 3.54
C ARG A 49 24.30 4.77 2.26
N MET A 50 23.58 5.04 1.16
CA MET A 50 24.20 5.40 -0.12
C MET A 50 25.04 6.68 -0.03
N ASN A 51 24.67 7.59 0.86
CA ASN A 51 25.38 8.85 1.08
C ASN A 51 26.36 8.82 2.26
N ASN A 52 26.56 7.66 2.90
CA ASN A 52 27.44 7.46 4.06
C ASN A 52 27.17 8.45 5.20
N TRP A 53 25.89 8.73 5.50
CA TRP A 53 25.54 9.62 6.58
C TRP A 53 25.87 9.01 7.95
N SER A 54 26.44 9.84 8.81
CA SER A 54 26.56 9.58 10.24
C SER A 54 25.19 9.60 10.92
N GLU A 55 25.15 9.14 12.17
CA GLU A 55 23.93 9.20 12.99
C GLU A 55 23.43 10.64 13.18
N ALA A 56 24.35 11.59 13.39
CA ALA A 56 24.02 12.99 13.55
C ALA A 56 23.43 13.60 12.26
N GLU A 57 24.04 13.32 11.11
CA GLU A 57 23.53 13.74 9.79
C GLU A 57 22.14 13.12 9.52
N SER A 58 21.98 11.84 9.84
CA SER A 58 20.69 11.14 9.69
C SER A 58 19.59 11.71 10.57
N ALA A 59 19.90 12.10 11.83
CA ALA A 59 18.95 12.75 12.72
C ALA A 59 18.48 14.09 12.17
N VAL A 60 19.43 14.93 11.71
CA VAL A 60 19.13 16.23 11.11
C VAL A 60 18.27 16.05 9.86
N CYS A 61 18.71 15.21 8.92
CA CYS A 61 17.98 14.95 7.67
C CYS A 61 16.59 14.38 7.91
N LEU A 62 16.44 13.41 8.82
CA LEU A 62 15.13 12.84 9.14
C LEU A 62 14.19 13.90 9.72
N GLY A 63 14.71 14.87 10.48
CA GLY A 63 13.96 16.05 10.92
C GLY A 63 13.44 16.89 9.75
N TRP A 64 14.26 17.14 8.73
CA TRP A 64 13.91 17.94 7.55
C TRP A 64 13.01 17.23 6.54
N CYS A 65 13.01 15.90 6.53
CA CYS A 65 12.11 15.10 5.70
C CYS A 65 10.69 15.01 6.27
N GLN A 66 10.41 15.55 7.46
CA GLN A 66 9.08 15.51 8.06
C GLN A 66 8.23 16.71 7.64
N THR A 67 6.97 16.45 7.33
CA THR A 67 5.96 17.44 6.94
C THR A 67 4.62 17.10 7.59
N GLY A 68 3.65 18.02 7.53
CA GLY A 68 2.29 17.78 8.01
C GLY A 68 2.26 17.26 9.45
N LYS A 69 1.54 16.16 9.70
CA LYS A 69 1.36 15.62 11.06
C LYS A 69 2.66 15.16 11.72
N ALA A 70 3.67 14.80 10.92
CA ALA A 70 4.96 14.36 11.45
C ALA A 70 5.75 15.51 12.07
N VAL A 71 5.78 16.68 11.41
CA VAL A 71 6.49 17.85 11.95
C VAL A 71 5.79 18.41 13.19
N ASP A 72 4.45 18.40 13.23
CA ASP A 72 3.67 18.79 14.41
C ASP A 72 4.00 17.91 15.62
N PHE A 73 4.09 16.59 15.40
CA PHE A 73 4.50 15.65 16.45
C PHE A 73 5.93 15.88 16.93
N ASN A 74 6.85 16.18 16.00
CA ASN A 74 8.24 16.46 16.34
C ASN A 74 8.40 17.77 17.14
N ALA A 75 7.59 18.80 16.83
CA ALA A 75 7.59 20.06 17.58
C ALA A 75 7.17 19.86 19.04
N VAL A 76 6.10 19.09 19.28
CA VAL A 76 5.65 18.71 20.64
C VAL A 76 6.73 17.95 21.42
N LEU A 77 7.55 17.13 20.73
CA LEU A 77 8.63 16.38 21.36
C LEU A 77 9.88 17.22 21.66
N ALA A 78 10.11 18.29 20.90
CA ALA A 78 11.22 19.21 21.12
C ALA A 78 10.97 20.12 22.33
N GLU A 79 9.71 20.39 22.66
CA GLU A 79 9.29 21.11 23.87
C GLU A 79 9.57 20.29 25.14
N GLY A 80 10.82 20.35 25.61
CA GLY A 80 11.21 19.84 26.93
C GLY A 80 12.47 18.98 26.98
N ARG A 81 13.17 18.75 25.86
CA ARG A 81 14.39 17.93 25.83
C ARG A 81 15.47 18.53 24.92
N GLY A 82 16.73 18.21 25.23
CA GLY A 82 17.89 18.59 24.43
C GLY A 82 17.97 17.83 23.10
N THR A 83 19.15 17.81 22.47
CA THR A 83 19.41 17.14 21.19
C THR A 83 18.90 15.69 21.20
N VAL A 84 18.01 15.36 20.24
CA VAL A 84 17.43 14.02 20.06
C VAL A 84 18.35 13.21 19.14
N SER A 85 18.70 11.97 19.51
CA SER A 85 19.47 11.07 18.65
C SER A 85 18.62 10.57 17.48
N TYR A 86 19.27 10.06 16.43
CA TYR A 86 18.55 9.44 15.31
C TYR A 86 17.72 8.24 15.78
N THR A 87 18.32 7.41 16.65
CA THR A 87 17.68 6.22 17.24
C THR A 87 16.40 6.57 18.00
N ASP A 88 16.45 7.60 18.85
CA ASP A 88 15.29 8.10 19.58
C ASP A 88 14.20 8.62 18.63
N LEU A 89 14.59 9.36 17.59
CA LEU A 89 13.66 9.92 16.62
C LEU A 89 12.94 8.82 15.84
N VAL A 90 13.67 7.81 15.37
CA VAL A 90 13.10 6.64 14.68
C VAL A 90 12.16 5.87 15.59
N GLN A 91 12.54 5.62 16.85
CA GLN A 91 11.69 4.90 17.80
C GLN A 91 10.37 5.64 18.04
N ARG A 92 10.42 6.95 18.27
CA ARG A 92 9.20 7.74 18.52
C ARG A 92 8.29 7.80 17.31
N LEU A 93 8.85 7.96 16.11
CA LEU A 93 8.09 7.91 14.86
C LEU A 93 7.49 6.51 14.64
N GLN A 94 8.21 5.45 15.02
CA GLN A 94 7.69 4.08 15.02
C GLN A 94 6.54 3.88 16.00
N GLU A 95 6.63 4.39 17.23
CA GLU A 95 5.56 4.29 18.22
C GLU A 95 4.31 5.07 17.78
N ARG A 96 4.49 6.26 17.21
CA ARG A 96 3.39 7.15 16.82
C ARG A 96 2.75 6.78 15.48
N PHE A 97 3.57 6.53 14.47
CA PHE A 97 3.14 6.35 13.08
C PHE A 97 3.44 4.95 12.54
N GLY A 98 4.32 4.21 13.22
CA GLY A 98 4.55 2.79 12.95
C GLY A 98 3.51 1.87 13.61
N ALA A 99 2.56 2.43 14.36
CA ALA A 99 1.31 1.75 14.72
C ALA A 99 0.54 1.44 13.43
N MET A 100 0.88 0.32 12.81
CA MET A 100 0.06 -0.28 11.78
C MET A 100 -1.26 -0.65 12.44
N GLU A 101 -2.34 -0.50 11.67
CA GLU A 101 -3.67 -1.01 12.01
C GLU A 101 -3.55 -2.36 12.73
N LEU A 102 -4.20 -2.51 13.90
CA LEU A 102 -4.14 -3.74 14.69
C LEU A 102 -4.40 -4.94 13.76
N PRO A 103 -3.64 -6.05 13.87
CA PRO A 103 -3.79 -7.18 12.95
C PRO A 103 -5.25 -7.62 12.78
N ALA A 104 -6.02 -7.64 13.87
CA ALA A 104 -7.45 -7.95 13.84
C ALA A 104 -8.28 -6.96 13.00
N THR A 105 -7.99 -5.66 13.09
CA THR A 105 -8.67 -4.62 12.30
C THR A 105 -8.28 -4.70 10.83
N ALA A 106 -7.00 -4.93 10.53
CA ALA A 106 -6.51 -5.12 9.17
C ALA A 106 -7.13 -6.37 8.52
N GLN A 107 -7.23 -7.46 9.27
CA GLN A 107 -7.94 -8.67 8.85
C GLN A 107 -9.42 -8.42 8.61
N GLY A 108 -10.12 -7.73 9.52
CA GLY A 108 -11.52 -7.37 9.34
C GLY A 108 -11.76 -6.54 8.08
N ARG A 109 -10.92 -5.51 7.85
CA ARG A 109 -10.97 -4.67 6.65
C ARG A 109 -10.69 -5.46 5.37
N PHE A 110 -9.71 -6.35 5.40
CA PHE A 110 -9.44 -7.26 4.28
C PHE A 110 -10.64 -8.19 3.99
N GLN A 111 -11.27 -8.75 5.02
CA GLN A 111 -12.38 -9.69 4.84
C GLN A 111 -13.63 -9.06 4.23
N VAL A 112 -13.91 -7.79 4.54
CA VAL A 112 -15.12 -7.08 4.06
C VAL A 112 -14.89 -6.24 2.80
N THR A 113 -13.66 -6.19 2.28
CA THR A 113 -13.36 -5.38 1.11
C THR A 113 -13.98 -5.95 -0.17
N HIS A 114 -14.38 -5.06 -1.06
CA HIS A 114 -14.94 -5.37 -2.38
C HIS A 114 -14.49 -4.32 -3.40
N GLN A 115 -14.59 -4.67 -4.67
CA GLN A 115 -14.33 -3.76 -5.78
C GLN A 115 -15.31 -2.60 -5.74
N GLU A 116 -14.79 -1.38 -5.84
CA GLU A 116 -15.60 -0.17 -5.84
C GLU A 116 -16.30 0.02 -7.19
N THR A 117 -17.39 0.79 -7.20
CA THR A 117 -18.11 1.08 -8.45
C THR A 117 -17.24 1.93 -9.37
N GLY A 118 -16.92 1.41 -10.55
CA GLY A 118 -16.04 2.08 -11.53
C GLY A 118 -14.54 1.83 -11.31
N GLU A 119 -14.14 1.10 -10.27
CA GLU A 119 -12.75 0.70 -10.06
C GLU A 119 -12.32 -0.34 -11.11
N SER A 120 -11.12 -0.17 -11.68
CA SER A 120 -10.58 -1.13 -12.64
C SER A 120 -10.20 -2.45 -11.96
N LEU A 121 -10.11 -3.54 -12.73
CA LEU A 121 -9.66 -4.83 -12.19
C LEU A 121 -8.21 -4.77 -11.68
N ASP A 122 -7.37 -3.99 -12.36
CA ASP A 122 -5.96 -3.85 -12.03
C ASP A 122 -5.83 -3.06 -10.70
N ASP A 123 -6.53 -1.92 -10.55
CA ASP A 123 -6.57 -1.15 -9.29
C ASP A 123 -7.13 -1.97 -8.11
N TRP A 124 -8.23 -2.72 -8.36
CA TRP A 124 -8.81 -3.60 -7.35
C TRP A 124 -7.81 -4.66 -6.90
N SER A 125 -7.09 -5.29 -7.83
CA SER A 125 -6.09 -6.31 -7.51
C SER A 125 -4.93 -5.76 -6.68
N ASP A 126 -4.41 -4.58 -7.04
CA ASP A 126 -3.36 -3.90 -6.29
C ASP A 126 -3.82 -3.54 -4.86
N ARG A 127 -5.07 -3.11 -4.72
CA ARG A 127 -5.67 -2.81 -3.43
C ARG A 127 -5.83 -4.07 -2.56
N VAL A 128 -6.28 -5.18 -3.14
CA VAL A 128 -6.36 -6.47 -2.43
C VAL A 128 -5.00 -6.94 -1.96
N LEU A 129 -3.97 -6.89 -2.83
CA LEU A 129 -2.60 -7.27 -2.47
C LEU A 129 -2.05 -6.38 -1.36
N THR A 130 -2.32 -5.08 -1.40
CA THR A 130 -1.92 -4.17 -0.31
C THR A 130 -2.60 -4.50 1.01
N LEU A 131 -3.90 -4.82 0.98
CA LEU A 131 -4.67 -5.17 2.17
C LEU A 131 -4.19 -6.50 2.78
N VAL A 132 -3.96 -7.53 1.96
CA VAL A 132 -3.56 -8.85 2.46
C VAL A 132 -2.16 -8.83 3.06
N THR A 133 -1.21 -8.09 2.47
CA THR A 133 0.14 -7.92 3.03
C THR A 133 0.08 -7.26 4.41
N ASN A 134 -0.87 -6.36 4.63
CA ASN A 134 -1.05 -5.73 5.93
C ASN A 134 -1.76 -6.64 6.93
N ALA A 135 -2.82 -7.35 6.50
CA ALA A 135 -3.66 -8.19 7.32
C ALA A 135 -2.98 -9.49 7.77
N LEU A 136 -2.17 -10.10 6.90
CA LEU A 136 -1.58 -11.43 7.09
C LEU A 136 -0.04 -11.39 7.13
N ARG A 137 0.55 -10.29 7.59
CA ARG A 137 2.01 -10.06 7.62
C ARG A 137 2.82 -11.12 8.36
N ASP A 138 2.24 -11.76 9.36
CA ASP A 138 2.90 -12.76 10.21
C ASP A 138 2.68 -14.20 9.70
N LEU A 139 1.97 -14.36 8.57
CA LEU A 139 1.66 -15.65 7.96
C LEU A 139 2.53 -15.92 6.74
N PRO A 140 2.64 -17.20 6.31
CA PRO A 140 3.40 -17.55 5.10
C PRO A 140 2.90 -16.80 3.86
N PRO A 141 3.81 -16.32 2.98
CA PRO A 141 3.43 -15.59 1.76
C PRO A 141 2.53 -16.40 0.81
N THR A 142 2.66 -17.72 0.80
CA THR A 142 1.80 -18.64 0.03
C THR A 142 0.35 -18.54 0.49
N TYR A 143 0.11 -18.63 1.80
CA TYR A 143 -1.21 -18.48 2.39
C TYR A 143 -1.79 -17.09 2.11
N ALA A 144 -0.99 -16.02 2.25
CA ALA A 144 -1.44 -14.68 1.93
C ALA A 144 -1.86 -14.53 0.46
N THR A 145 -1.13 -15.17 -0.46
CA THR A 145 -1.46 -15.16 -1.91
C THR A 145 -2.78 -15.88 -2.18
N GLU A 146 -3.00 -17.06 -1.58
CA GLU A 146 -4.25 -17.82 -1.71
C GLU A 146 -5.45 -17.00 -1.20
N GLN A 147 -5.31 -16.37 -0.03
CA GLN A 147 -6.35 -15.51 0.53
C GLN A 147 -6.62 -14.28 -0.35
N ALA A 148 -5.58 -13.68 -0.92
CA ALA A 148 -5.71 -12.54 -1.83
C ALA A 148 -6.55 -12.89 -3.05
N VAL A 149 -6.24 -14.02 -3.69
CA VAL A 149 -6.94 -14.50 -4.88
C VAL A 149 -8.41 -14.81 -4.56
N ALA A 150 -8.66 -15.51 -3.46
CA ALA A 150 -10.02 -15.79 -3.01
C ALA A 150 -10.82 -14.50 -2.75
N ARG A 151 -10.24 -13.54 -2.03
CA ARG A 151 -10.89 -12.26 -1.73
C ARG A 151 -11.11 -11.41 -2.98
N PHE A 152 -10.17 -11.43 -3.93
CA PHE A 152 -10.32 -10.77 -5.23
C PHE A 152 -11.56 -11.28 -5.94
N CYS A 153 -11.69 -12.59 -6.16
CA CYS A 153 -12.84 -13.18 -6.84
C CYS A 153 -14.17 -12.91 -6.13
N GLN A 154 -14.22 -13.09 -4.80
CA GLN A 154 -15.44 -12.86 -4.01
C GLN A 154 -15.85 -11.38 -3.95
N GLY A 155 -14.87 -10.48 -4.05
CA GLY A 155 -15.05 -9.04 -3.93
C GLY A 155 -15.43 -8.32 -5.23
N LEU A 156 -15.36 -8.98 -6.38
CA LEU A 156 -15.67 -8.38 -7.68
C LEU A 156 -17.09 -7.79 -7.75
N THR A 157 -17.24 -6.73 -8.53
CA THR A 157 -18.56 -6.13 -8.82
C THR A 157 -19.41 -7.08 -9.68
N ASP A 158 -18.80 -7.73 -10.68
CA ASP A 158 -19.43 -8.83 -11.42
C ASP A 158 -19.35 -10.13 -10.60
N LYS A 159 -20.45 -10.43 -9.90
CA LYS A 159 -20.56 -11.59 -9.02
C LYS A 159 -20.55 -12.92 -9.78
N GLU A 160 -21.05 -12.95 -11.01
CA GLU A 160 -21.09 -14.17 -11.81
C GLU A 160 -19.71 -14.51 -12.36
N ALA A 161 -18.98 -13.52 -12.89
CA ALA A 161 -17.58 -13.69 -13.28
C ALA A 161 -16.72 -14.15 -12.10
N GLY A 162 -16.86 -13.49 -10.95
CA GLY A 162 -16.12 -13.84 -9.73
C GLY A 162 -16.38 -15.27 -9.26
N LYS A 163 -17.66 -15.70 -9.24
CA LYS A 163 -18.03 -17.08 -8.88
C LYS A 163 -17.48 -18.08 -9.88
N HIS A 164 -17.61 -17.81 -11.18
CA HIS A 164 -17.12 -18.70 -12.24
C HIS A 164 -15.61 -18.93 -12.13
N VAL A 165 -14.84 -17.85 -12.00
CA VAL A 165 -13.39 -17.94 -11.88
C VAL A 165 -12.97 -18.55 -10.54
N SER A 166 -13.68 -18.27 -9.44
CA SER A 166 -13.38 -18.90 -8.16
C SER A 166 -13.50 -20.43 -8.19
N LEU A 167 -14.40 -20.99 -9.01
CA LEU A 167 -14.55 -22.45 -9.20
C LEU A 167 -13.40 -23.07 -10.00
N GLN A 168 -12.65 -22.27 -10.77
CA GLN A 168 -11.48 -22.72 -11.52
C GLN A 168 -10.21 -22.76 -10.69
N ILE A 169 -10.27 -22.31 -9.42
CA ILE A 169 -9.16 -22.33 -8.46
C ILE A 169 -7.89 -21.69 -9.05
N PRO A 170 -7.93 -20.39 -9.40
CA PRO A 170 -6.75 -19.68 -9.89
C PRO A 170 -5.62 -19.73 -8.85
N VAL A 171 -4.41 -20.02 -9.32
CA VAL A 171 -3.21 -20.17 -8.46
C VAL A 171 -2.46 -18.85 -8.26
N SER A 172 -2.80 -17.81 -9.03
CA SER A 172 -2.20 -16.49 -8.91
C SER A 172 -3.19 -15.37 -9.21
N MET A 173 -2.87 -14.16 -8.74
CA MET A 173 -3.67 -12.96 -9.04
C MET A 173 -3.73 -12.68 -10.54
N ARG A 174 -2.61 -12.89 -11.26
CA ARG A 174 -2.56 -12.72 -12.71
C ARG A 174 -3.50 -13.69 -13.42
N ASP A 175 -3.52 -14.94 -13.01
CA ASP A 175 -4.40 -15.95 -13.60
C ASP A 175 -5.87 -15.59 -13.36
N ALA A 176 -6.21 -15.16 -12.14
CA ALA A 176 -7.57 -14.70 -11.82
C ALA A 176 -7.99 -13.52 -12.69
N ILE A 177 -7.15 -12.49 -12.83
CA ILE A 177 -7.44 -11.31 -13.69
C ILE A 177 -7.66 -11.74 -15.15
N ASN A 178 -6.78 -12.60 -15.68
CA ASN A 178 -6.89 -13.07 -17.06
C ASN A 178 -8.17 -13.87 -17.29
N SER A 179 -8.54 -14.76 -16.37
CA SER A 179 -9.79 -15.54 -16.45
C SER A 179 -11.03 -14.64 -16.37
N ILE A 180 -11.02 -13.58 -15.56
CA ILE A 180 -12.12 -12.61 -15.50
C ILE A 180 -12.22 -11.80 -16.79
N LYS A 181 -11.08 -11.34 -17.33
CA LYS A 181 -11.04 -10.64 -18.63
C LYS A 181 -11.58 -11.55 -19.75
N MET A 182 -11.22 -12.82 -19.75
CA MET A 182 -11.72 -13.81 -20.71
C MET A 182 -13.23 -14.08 -20.54
N TYR A 183 -13.71 -14.27 -19.31
CA TYR A 183 -15.13 -14.44 -19.03
C TYR A 183 -15.95 -13.25 -19.51
N SER A 184 -15.46 -12.03 -19.25
CA SER A 184 -16.11 -10.79 -19.68
C SER A 184 -16.18 -10.73 -21.21
N TYR A 185 -15.10 -11.10 -21.91
CA TYR A 185 -15.10 -11.16 -23.36
C TYR A 185 -16.15 -12.15 -23.91
N ILE A 186 -16.20 -13.37 -23.37
CA ILE A 186 -17.12 -14.43 -23.83
C ILE A 186 -18.59 -14.08 -23.51
N SER A 187 -18.84 -13.51 -22.33
CA SER A 187 -20.19 -13.09 -21.91
C SER A 187 -20.68 -11.86 -22.67
N LEU A 188 -19.77 -10.95 -23.05
CA LEU A 188 -20.07 -9.78 -23.88
C LEU A 188 -20.17 -10.08 -25.36
N THR A 189 -19.73 -11.25 -25.85
CA THR A 189 -20.02 -11.71 -27.22
C THR A 189 -21.42 -12.32 -27.29
N PRO A 190 -22.48 -11.58 -27.68
CA PRO A 190 -23.82 -12.15 -27.75
C PRO A 190 -23.96 -12.81 -29.11
N ARG A 191 -24.28 -14.11 -29.15
CA ARG A 191 -25.24 -14.71 -30.11
C ARG A 191 -25.10 -14.43 -31.62
N PHE A 192 -23.98 -13.93 -32.15
CA PHE A 192 -23.80 -13.70 -33.60
C PHE A 192 -23.65 -14.99 -34.42
N LEU A 193 -23.55 -16.14 -33.77
CA LEU A 193 -23.54 -17.46 -34.42
C LEU A 193 -24.86 -18.22 -34.26
N ALA A 194 -25.97 -17.56 -33.90
CA ALA A 194 -27.29 -18.13 -34.12
C ALA A 194 -27.57 -18.13 -35.64
N ALA A 195 -27.08 -19.16 -36.32
CA ALA A 195 -27.33 -19.38 -37.75
C ALA A 195 -28.84 -19.29 -38.04
N PRO A 196 -29.26 -18.68 -39.16
CA PRO A 196 -30.66 -18.68 -39.52
C PRO A 196 -31.11 -20.13 -39.70
N ARG A 197 -32.14 -20.54 -38.94
CA ARG A 197 -32.86 -21.78 -39.22
C ARG A 197 -33.42 -21.65 -40.63
N VAL A 198 -32.77 -22.29 -41.60
CA VAL A 198 -33.34 -22.52 -42.91
C VAL A 198 -34.61 -23.32 -42.67
N SER A 199 -35.75 -22.66 -42.83
CA SER A 199 -37.06 -23.27 -42.82
C SER A 199 -37.10 -24.27 -43.97
N THR A 200 -36.89 -25.55 -43.68
CA THR A 200 -37.22 -26.65 -44.57
C THR A 200 -38.74 -26.65 -44.76
N ARG A 201 -39.20 -25.96 -45.81
CA ARG A 201 -40.59 -26.01 -46.24
C ARG A 201 -40.81 -27.37 -46.89
N ASN A 202 -41.20 -28.34 -46.06
CA ASN A 202 -41.77 -29.62 -46.46
C ASN A 202 -42.79 -29.40 -47.59
N HIS A 203 -42.47 -29.91 -48.78
CA HIS A 203 -43.44 -30.26 -49.81
C HIS A 203 -43.49 -31.79 -49.84
N GLY A 204 -44.24 -32.37 -48.91
CA GLY A 204 -44.92 -33.65 -49.14
C GLY A 204 -46.40 -33.32 -49.24
N GLY A 205 -47.15 -33.72 -50.24
CA GLY A 205 -46.93 -34.62 -51.37
C GLY A 205 -48.31 -34.89 -51.99
N PHE A 206 -48.36 -35.50 -53.18
CA PHE A 206 -49.26 -36.60 -53.53
C PHE A 206 -49.13 -36.92 -55.03
N THR A 207 -48.68 -38.15 -55.32
CA THR A 207 -48.99 -38.94 -56.53
C THR A 207 -50.30 -39.71 -56.27
N PRO A 208 -51.03 -40.28 -57.25
CA PRO A 208 -50.58 -41.13 -58.36
C PRO A 208 -50.52 -40.44 -59.72
#